data_AF-A0A6P4E9V1-F1
#
_entry.id   AF-A0A6P4E9V1-F1
#
_cell.length_a   1.000
_cell.length_b   1.000
_cell.length_c   1.000
_cell.angle_alpha   90.00
_cell.angle_beta   90.00
_cell.angle_gamma   90.00
#
_symmetry.space_group_name_H-M   'P 1'
#
loop_
_entity.id
_entity.type
_entity.pdbx_description
1 polymer ?
#
loop_
_entity_poly.entity_id
_entity_poly.type
_entity_poly.pdbx_seq_one_letter_code
_entity_poly.pdbx_strand_id
1 'polypeptide(L)'
;MVENLVKKMNVVLIGLVLATLLRVIIFYTIKHNGFKITTDVISYFIGLTNTIFVIIVLFWASFFLAYLTADWIAVGYIPVLMYVLNWTYYTFSERLRILSNSYDLYMGELSQMWLNYFNYNATNWPTLEKTLQCCGLEGPRSYMSYLQEVPKHCYNPELITLGCSHLVQNIFYPMQQIGLLMFRLTLCLELIILYIYAFKVGLTFGLDRKAST
;
A
#
# COMPACT_ATOMS: atom_id res chain seq x y z
N MET A 1 -13.31 30.12 3.93
CA MET A 1 -13.74 28.85 3.27
C MET A 1 -12.58 27.85 3.14
N VAL A 2 -11.41 28.28 2.66
CA VAL A 2 -10.22 27.42 2.44
C VAL A 2 -9.68 26.78 3.73
N GLU A 3 -9.60 27.49 4.86
CA GLU A 3 -9.12 26.91 6.14
C GLU A 3 -9.94 25.72 6.64
N ASN A 4 -11.27 25.77 6.49
CA ASN A 4 -12.14 24.66 6.87
C ASN A 4 -11.93 23.42 5.99
N LEU A 5 -11.53 23.64 4.73
CA LEU A 5 -11.23 22.60 3.76
C LEU A 5 -9.88 21.93 4.06
N VAL A 6 -8.87 22.73 4.42
CA VAL A 6 -7.55 22.29 4.89
C VAL A 6 -7.66 21.43 6.15
N LYS A 7 -8.44 21.88 7.14
CA LYS A 7 -8.68 21.09 8.38
C LYS A 7 -9.33 19.74 8.08
N LYS A 8 -10.36 19.71 7.23
CA LYS A 8 -11.03 18.45 6.84
C LYS A 8 -10.10 17.50 6.08
N MET A 9 -9.31 18.01 5.13
CA MET A 9 -8.31 17.20 4.41
C MET A 9 -7.29 16.57 5.36
N ASN A 10 -6.78 17.32 6.33
CA ASN A 10 -5.83 16.79 7.31
C ASN A 10 -6.43 15.69 8.18
N VAL A 11 -7.68 15.84 8.63
CA VAL A 11 -8.36 14.80 9.41
C VAL A 11 -8.51 13.51 8.58
N VAL A 12 -8.87 13.64 7.29
CA VAL A 12 -8.97 12.49 6.38
C VAL A 12 -7.61 11.81 6.18
N LEU A 13 -6.55 12.58 5.94
CA LEU A 13 -5.19 12.07 5.77
C LEU A 13 -4.67 11.35 7.02
N ILE A 14 -4.89 11.92 8.21
CA ILE A 14 -4.50 11.31 9.49
C ILE A 14 -5.30 10.03 9.74
N GLY A 15 -6.60 10.04 9.45
CA GLY A 15 -7.45 8.84 9.55
C GLY A 15 -6.98 7.73 8.60
N LEU A 16 -6.54 8.10 7.40
CA LEU A 16 -6.00 7.18 6.40
C LEU A 16 -4.70 6.52 6.89
N VAL A 17 -3.79 7.30 7.48
CA VAL A 17 -2.54 6.83 8.09
C VAL A 17 -2.79 5.90 9.28
N LEU A 18 -3.72 6.27 10.16
CA LEU A 18 -4.11 5.43 11.30
C LEU A 18 -4.73 4.11 10.84
N ALA A 19 -5.57 4.14 9.81
CA ALA A 19 -6.18 2.94 9.25
C ALA A 19 -5.13 1.99 8.65
N THR A 20 -4.14 2.50 7.92
CA THR A 20 -3.06 1.67 7.36
C THR A 20 -2.15 1.10 8.44
N LEU A 21 -1.77 1.91 9.43
CA LEU A 21 -0.98 1.45 10.58
C LEU A 21 -1.67 0.33 11.34
N LEU A 22 -2.92 0.55 11.76
CA LEU A 22 -3.65 -0.38 12.62
C LEU A 22 -4.06 -1.65 11.87
N ARG A 23 -4.58 -1.53 10.65
CA ARG A 23 -5.18 -2.67 9.94
C ARG A 23 -4.20 -3.46 9.08
N VAL A 24 -3.10 -2.84 8.66
CA VAL A 24 -2.15 -3.49 7.75
C VAL A 24 -0.83 -3.74 8.44
N ILE A 25 -0.16 -2.70 8.92
CA ILE A 25 1.20 -2.83 9.48
C ILE A 25 1.19 -3.70 10.75
N ILE A 26 0.30 -3.39 11.71
CA ILE A 26 0.22 -4.15 12.97
C ILE A 26 -0.29 -5.58 12.72
N PHE A 27 -1.34 -5.74 11.91
CA PHE A 27 -1.92 -7.05 11.62
C PHE A 27 -0.89 -8.01 10.99
N TYR A 28 -0.15 -7.55 9.98
CA TYR A 28 0.84 -8.40 9.30
C TYR A 28 2.09 -8.65 10.13
N THR A 29 2.54 -7.66 10.91
CA THR A 29 3.68 -7.84 11.83
C THR A 29 3.37 -8.87 12.90
N ILE A 30 2.14 -8.90 13.44
CA ILE A 30 1.77 -9.83 14.51
C ILE A 30 1.43 -11.22 13.94
N LYS A 31 0.67 -11.30 12.84
CA LYS A 31 0.09 -12.56 12.38
C LYS A 31 0.96 -13.35 11.39
N HIS A 32 1.84 -12.68 10.65
CA HIS A 32 2.51 -13.28 9.49
C HIS A 32 4.03 -13.01 9.43
N ASN A 33 4.67 -12.69 10.55
CA ASN A 33 6.09 -12.28 10.66
C ASN A 33 7.15 -13.25 10.06
N GLY A 34 6.74 -14.46 9.66
CA GLY A 34 7.65 -15.51 9.16
C GLY A 34 7.82 -15.58 7.64
N PHE A 35 7.10 -14.77 6.84
CA PHE A 35 7.10 -14.90 5.38
C PHE A 35 7.81 -13.76 4.65
N LYS A 36 8.36 -14.07 3.48
CA LYS A 36 9.08 -13.09 2.65
C LYS A 36 8.15 -12.07 2.00
N ILE A 37 6.91 -12.46 1.64
CA ILE A 37 5.93 -11.47 1.12
C ILE A 37 5.54 -10.47 2.20
N THR A 38 5.48 -10.88 3.47
CA THR A 38 5.08 -9.98 4.55
C THR A 38 6.02 -8.81 4.73
N THR A 39 7.33 -9.02 4.58
CA THR A 39 8.30 -7.93 4.64
C THR A 39 8.09 -6.93 3.50
N ASP A 40 7.73 -7.39 2.31
CA ASP A 40 7.47 -6.53 1.15
C ASP A 40 6.18 -5.72 1.32
N VAL A 41 5.10 -6.35 1.81
CA VAL A 41 3.84 -5.66 2.15
C VAL A 41 4.08 -4.61 3.23
N ILE A 42 4.75 -4.98 4.33
CA ILE A 42 5.02 -4.06 5.45
C ILE A 42 5.88 -2.88 4.96
N SER A 43 6.94 -3.15 4.19
CA SER A 43 7.81 -2.11 3.62
C SER A 43 7.06 -1.16 2.69
N TYR A 44 6.14 -1.68 1.87
CA TYR A 44 5.28 -0.87 1.00
C TYR A 44 4.40 0.08 1.82
N PHE A 45 3.65 -0.44 2.81
CA PHE A 45 2.73 0.37 3.61
C PHE A 45 3.42 1.34 4.57
N ILE A 46 4.61 0.99 5.09
CA ILE A 46 5.46 1.92 5.86
C ILE A 46 5.91 3.08 4.96
N GLY A 47 6.39 2.77 3.76
CA GLY A 47 6.78 3.79 2.79
C GLY A 47 5.61 4.73 2.46
N LEU A 48 4.43 4.16 2.21
CA LEU A 48 3.22 4.91 1.90
C LEU A 48 2.80 5.83 3.04
N THR A 49 2.89 5.35 4.28
CA THR A 49 2.58 6.14 5.47
C THR A 49 3.58 7.28 5.67
N ASN A 50 4.88 7.02 5.50
CA ASN A 50 5.92 8.04 5.62
C ASN A 50 5.77 9.15 4.58
N THR A 51 5.45 8.80 3.33
CA THR A 51 5.28 9.81 2.29
C THR A 51 4.02 10.64 2.51
N ILE A 52 2.91 10.03 2.93
CA ILE A 52 1.71 10.79 3.33
C ILE A 52 2.06 11.79 4.44
N PHE A 53 2.85 11.37 5.43
CA PHE A 53 3.30 12.26 6.49
C PHE A 53 4.15 13.43 5.96
N VAL A 54 5.09 13.17 5.06
CA VAL A 54 5.91 14.22 4.41
C VAL A 54 5.03 15.20 3.63
N ILE A 55 4.03 14.72 2.88
CA ILE A 55 3.09 15.57 2.15
C ILE A 55 2.32 16.48 3.10
N ILE A 56 1.83 15.96 4.23
CA ILE A 56 1.14 16.78 5.24
C ILE A 56 2.06 17.89 5.76
N VAL A 57 3.30 17.55 6.12
CA VAL A 57 4.27 18.52 6.64
C VAL A 57 4.59 19.60 5.61
N LEU A 58 4.84 19.20 4.35
CA LEU A 58 5.09 20.13 3.26
C LEU A 58 3.89 21.04 3.03
N PHE A 59 2.67 20.51 3.02
CA PHE A 59 1.45 21.29 2.84
C PHE A 59 1.26 22.37 3.93
N TRP A 60 1.52 22.01 5.19
CA TRP A 60 1.51 22.97 6.29
C TRP A 60 2.58 24.05 6.12
N ALA A 61 3.80 23.66 5.73
CA ALA A 61 4.86 24.61 5.45
C ALA A 61 4.50 25.56 4.29
N SER A 62 3.87 25.06 3.22
CA SER A 62 3.44 25.89 2.09
C SER A 62 2.38 26.92 2.51
N PHE A 63 1.42 26.51 3.32
CA PHE A 63 0.34 27.39 3.77
C PHE A 63 0.86 28.48 4.71
N PHE A 64 1.76 28.11 5.62
CA PHE A 64 2.42 29.04 6.54
C PHE A 64 3.31 30.05 5.80
N LEU A 65 4.09 29.59 4.82
CA LEU A 65 4.92 30.47 3.99
C LEU A 65 4.09 31.42 3.12
N ALA A 66 3.00 30.93 2.51
CA ALA A 66 2.08 31.76 1.73
C ALA A 66 1.31 32.80 2.57
N TYR A 67 1.33 32.67 3.90
CA TYR A 67 0.80 33.69 4.80
C TYR A 67 1.84 34.76 5.17
N LEU A 68 3.13 34.39 5.18
CA LEU A 68 4.22 35.23 5.70
C LEU A 68 5.04 35.96 4.62
N THR A 69 5.04 35.49 3.37
CA THR A 69 5.98 35.96 2.34
C THR A 69 5.32 36.75 1.22
N ALA A 70 6.02 37.77 0.71
CA ALA A 70 5.65 38.50 -0.50
C ALA A 70 5.57 37.54 -1.72
N ASP A 71 4.63 37.80 -2.63
CA ASP A 71 4.07 36.85 -3.61
C ASP A 71 5.06 36.05 -4.46
N TRP A 72 6.30 36.51 -4.63
CA TRP A 72 7.32 35.86 -5.46
C TRP A 72 7.89 34.57 -4.87
N ILE A 73 8.01 34.44 -3.53
CA ILE A 73 8.49 33.20 -2.88
C ILE A 73 7.44 32.10 -3.02
N ALA A 74 6.15 32.47 -3.02
CA ALA A 74 5.06 31.53 -3.20
C ALA A 74 5.09 30.87 -4.60
N VAL A 75 5.50 31.60 -5.65
CA VAL A 75 5.67 31.02 -7.00
C VAL A 75 6.75 29.93 -7.01
N GLY A 76 7.85 30.12 -6.27
CA GLY A 76 8.94 29.14 -6.16
C GLY A 76 8.53 27.81 -5.53
N TYR A 77 7.38 27.76 -4.85
CA TYR A 77 6.85 26.56 -4.23
C TYR A 77 6.10 25.64 -5.21
N ILE A 78 5.60 26.18 -6.34
CA ILE A 78 4.89 25.40 -7.36
C ILE A 78 5.81 24.33 -7.98
N PRO A 79 7.06 24.64 -8.41
CA PRO A 79 8.01 23.62 -8.89
C PRO A 79 8.32 22.55 -7.84
N VAL A 80 8.39 22.92 -6.56
CA VAL A 80 8.65 21.98 -5.46
C VAL A 80 7.48 20.99 -5.32
N LEU A 81 6.24 21.47 -5.37
CA LEU A 81 5.05 20.62 -5.36
C LEU A 81 4.99 19.68 -6.57
N MET A 82 5.34 20.18 -7.77
CA MET A 82 5.42 19.34 -8.98
C MET A 82 6.50 18.26 -8.86
N TYR A 83 7.66 18.61 -8.31
CA TYR A 83 8.75 17.66 -8.06
C TYR A 83 8.32 16.56 -7.09
N VAL A 84 7.67 16.93 -5.98
CA VAL A 84 7.16 15.98 -4.99
C VAL A 84 6.14 15.04 -5.63
N LEU A 85 5.21 15.56 -6.42
CA LEU A 85 4.20 14.75 -7.13
C LEU A 85 4.82 13.76 -8.13
N ASN A 86 5.85 14.19 -8.86
CA ASN A 86 6.58 13.29 -9.75
C ASN A 86 7.36 12.22 -8.97
N TRP A 87 7.97 12.61 -7.85
CA TRP A 87 8.71 11.70 -6.98
C TRP A 87 7.79 10.66 -6.31
N THR A 88 6.61 11.07 -5.84
CA THR A 88 5.61 10.15 -5.28
C THR A 88 5.11 9.19 -6.34
N TYR A 89 4.79 9.68 -7.54
CA TYR A 89 4.40 8.83 -8.66
C TYR A 89 5.47 7.77 -8.98
N TYR A 90 6.72 8.17 -9.17
CA TYR A 90 7.80 7.26 -9.52
C TYR A 90 8.11 6.25 -8.41
N THR A 91 8.23 6.73 -7.17
CA THR A 91 8.61 5.88 -6.03
C THR A 91 7.53 4.85 -5.71
N PHE A 92 6.26 5.22 -5.76
CA PHE A 92 5.17 4.29 -5.45
C PHE A 92 4.82 3.37 -6.59
N SER A 93 4.89 3.82 -7.85
CA SER A 93 4.71 2.92 -8.99
C SER A 93 5.75 1.80 -8.98
N GLU A 94 7.01 2.13 -8.69
CA GLU A 94 8.08 1.13 -8.59
C GLU A 94 7.88 0.18 -7.40
N ARG A 95 7.52 0.70 -6.23
CA ARG A 95 7.24 -0.16 -5.06
C ARG A 95 6.00 -1.05 -5.26
N LEU A 96 4.98 -0.56 -5.95
CA LEU A 96 3.79 -1.34 -6.29
C LEU A 96 4.12 -2.44 -7.31
N ARG A 97 5.03 -2.16 -8.25
CA ARG A 97 5.58 -3.14 -9.19
C ARG A 97 6.35 -4.24 -8.46
N ILE A 98 7.22 -3.88 -7.51
CA ILE A 98 7.95 -4.84 -6.68
C ILE A 98 6.96 -5.72 -5.91
N LEU A 99 5.94 -5.13 -5.30
CA LEU A 99 4.91 -5.88 -4.57
C LEU A 99 4.17 -6.88 -5.47
N SER A 100 3.83 -6.47 -6.70
CA SER A 100 3.21 -7.34 -7.69
C SER A 100 4.12 -8.50 -8.10
N ASN A 101 5.40 -8.21 -8.36
CA ASN A 101 6.36 -9.24 -8.72
C ASN A 101 6.60 -10.23 -7.58
N SER A 102 6.65 -9.75 -6.33
CA SER A 102 6.77 -10.62 -5.15
C SER A 102 5.59 -11.57 -4.98
N TYR A 103 4.38 -11.15 -5.38
CA TYR A 103 3.21 -12.02 -5.42
C TYR A 103 3.38 -13.13 -6.45
N ASP A 104 3.73 -12.77 -7.70
CA ASP A 104 3.87 -13.75 -8.79
C ASP A 104 4.99 -14.76 -8.49
N LEU A 105 6.11 -14.26 -7.96
CA LEU A 105 7.24 -15.09 -7.52
C LEU A 105 6.82 -16.05 -6.42
N TYR A 106 6.07 -15.59 -5.41
CA TYR A 106 5.62 -16.46 -4.33
C TYR A 106 4.63 -17.53 -4.80
N MET A 107 3.67 -17.18 -5.66
CA MET A 107 2.76 -18.17 -6.24
C MET A 107 3.51 -19.21 -7.08
N GLY A 108 4.53 -18.77 -7.83
CA GLY A 108 5.45 -19.65 -8.54
C GLY A 108 6.19 -20.59 -7.58
N GLU A 109 6.84 -20.06 -6.55
CA GLU A 109 7.55 -20.85 -5.53
C GLU A 109 6.63 -21.85 -4.81
N LEU A 110 5.41 -21.43 -4.46
CA LEU A 110 4.41 -22.28 -3.81
C LEU A 110 4.02 -23.46 -4.72
N SER A 111 3.75 -23.19 -6.00
CA SER A 111 3.43 -24.23 -6.97
C SER A 111 4.60 -25.19 -7.19
N GLN A 112 5.84 -24.68 -7.19
CA GLN A 112 7.03 -25.49 -7.35
C GLN A 112 7.29 -26.36 -6.12
N MET A 113 7.10 -25.84 -4.91
CA MET A 113 7.20 -26.63 -3.68
C MET A 113 6.16 -27.76 -3.64
N TRP A 114 4.94 -27.51 -4.10
CA TRP A 114 3.90 -28.53 -4.24
C TRP A 114 4.33 -29.63 -5.21
N LEU A 115 4.78 -29.27 -6.42
CA LEU A 115 5.25 -30.26 -7.40
C LEU A 115 6.47 -31.04 -6.89
N ASN A 116 7.39 -30.39 -6.18
CA ASN A 116 8.57 -31.03 -5.63
C ASN A 116 8.25 -32.02 -4.50
N TYR A 117 7.20 -31.78 -3.73
CA TYR A 117 6.70 -32.72 -2.73
C TYR A 117 6.28 -34.04 -3.39
N PHE A 118 5.52 -33.98 -4.50
CA PHE A 118 5.03 -35.19 -5.18
C PHE A 118 6.07 -35.87 -6.07
N ASN A 119 6.84 -35.09 -6.83
CA ASN A 119 7.76 -35.65 -7.82
C ASN A 119 9.13 -36.03 -7.24
N TYR A 120 9.55 -35.37 -6.14
CA TYR A 120 10.90 -35.51 -5.58
C TYR A 120 10.91 -35.81 -4.08
N ASN A 121 9.76 -36.11 -3.45
CA ASN A 121 9.65 -36.42 -2.02
C ASN A 121 10.25 -35.35 -1.09
N ALA A 122 10.17 -34.07 -1.50
CA ALA A 122 10.68 -32.96 -0.68
C ALA A 122 9.92 -32.86 0.66
N THR A 123 10.60 -32.57 1.78
CA THR A 123 9.98 -32.53 3.12
C THR A 123 9.42 -31.16 3.54
N ASN A 124 9.56 -30.16 2.66
CA ASN A 124 9.27 -28.77 2.99
C ASN A 124 7.76 -28.46 3.05
N TRP A 125 6.96 -29.20 2.28
CA TRP A 125 5.53 -28.90 2.11
C TRP A 125 4.68 -29.11 3.38
N PRO A 126 4.76 -30.25 4.09
CA PRO A 126 3.95 -30.44 5.30
C PRO A 126 4.33 -29.46 6.43
N THR A 127 5.57 -29.00 6.45
CA THR A 127 6.04 -27.98 7.39
C THR A 127 5.38 -26.63 7.09
N LEU A 128 5.34 -26.25 5.82
CA LEU A 128 4.67 -25.03 5.35
C LEU A 128 3.17 -25.02 5.71
N GLU A 129 2.47 -26.14 5.48
CA GLU A 129 1.05 -26.27 5.82
C GLU A 129 0.75 -26.10 7.30
N LYS A 130 1.59 -26.68 8.17
CA LYS A 130 1.46 -26.51 9.62
C LYS A 130 1.69 -25.06 10.05
N THR A 131 2.65 -24.37 9.42
CA THR A 131 2.93 -22.96 9.73
C THR A 131 1.80 -22.03 9.25
N LEU A 132 1.25 -22.29 8.07
CA LEU A 132 0.20 -21.46 7.47
C LEU A 132 -1.21 -21.84 7.89
N GLN A 133 -1.38 -22.97 8.60
CA GLN A 133 -2.69 -23.56 8.92
C GLN A 133 -3.57 -23.69 7.68
N CYS A 134 -2.97 -24.14 6.58
CA CYS A 134 -3.62 -24.34 5.28
C CYS A 134 -3.44 -25.79 4.82
N CYS A 135 -4.22 -26.20 3.82
CA CYS A 135 -4.13 -27.55 3.27
C CYS A 135 -4.17 -27.55 1.74
N GLY A 136 -3.14 -28.15 1.15
CA GLY A 136 -2.98 -28.29 -0.29
C GLY A 136 -2.76 -26.95 -0.99
N LEU A 137 -2.44 -27.01 -2.28
CA LEU A 137 -2.19 -25.82 -3.07
C LEU A 137 -3.45 -24.95 -3.18
N GLU A 138 -4.53 -25.49 -3.74
CA GLU A 138 -5.85 -24.83 -3.88
C GLU A 138 -6.85 -25.26 -2.81
N GLY A 139 -6.45 -26.19 -1.95
CA GLY A 139 -7.32 -26.83 -0.97
C GLY A 139 -7.05 -28.33 -0.85
N PRO A 140 -7.79 -29.03 0.02
CA PRO A 140 -7.63 -30.47 0.23
C PRO A 140 -7.97 -31.31 -1.01
N ARG A 141 -8.78 -30.78 -1.94
CA ARG A 141 -9.02 -31.41 -3.24
C ARG A 141 -7.72 -31.61 -4.04
N SER A 142 -6.74 -30.73 -3.85
CA SER A 142 -5.42 -30.87 -4.47
C SER A 142 -4.76 -32.18 -4.05
N TYR A 143 -4.96 -32.65 -2.82
CA TYR A 143 -4.43 -33.94 -2.39
C TYR A 143 -5.16 -35.12 -3.05
N MET A 144 -6.47 -35.01 -3.27
CA MET A 144 -7.25 -36.05 -3.94
C MET A 144 -6.76 -36.36 -5.36
N SER A 145 -6.25 -35.36 -6.09
CA SER A 145 -5.72 -35.58 -7.44
C SER A 145 -4.38 -36.32 -7.48
N TYR A 146 -3.63 -36.37 -6.37
CA TYR A 146 -2.28 -36.98 -6.35
C TYR A 146 -2.15 -38.17 -5.38
N LEU A 147 -2.69 -38.05 -4.18
CA LEU A 147 -2.59 -39.06 -3.11
C LEU A 147 -3.88 -39.87 -2.92
N GLN A 148 -5.00 -39.43 -3.49
CA GLN A 148 -6.35 -40.00 -3.27
C GLN A 148 -6.82 -40.00 -1.80
N GLU A 149 -5.97 -39.53 -0.87
CA GLU A 149 -6.25 -39.36 0.55
C GLU A 149 -5.77 -37.98 0.99
N VAL A 150 -6.51 -37.36 1.92
CA VAL A 150 -6.15 -36.05 2.51
C VAL A 150 -5.42 -36.28 3.83
N PRO A 151 -4.25 -35.66 4.05
CA PRO A 151 -3.50 -35.83 5.29
C PRO A 151 -4.27 -35.45 6.55
N LYS A 152 -4.08 -36.19 7.64
CA LYS A 152 -4.80 -35.97 8.91
C LYS A 152 -4.57 -34.58 9.52
N HIS A 153 -3.38 -33.99 9.32
CA HIS A 153 -3.07 -32.64 9.84
C HIS A 153 -3.83 -31.53 9.12
N CYS A 154 -4.44 -31.80 7.98
CA CYS A 154 -5.32 -30.85 7.29
C CYS A 154 -6.72 -30.74 7.93
N TYR A 155 -7.09 -31.67 8.80
CA TYR A 155 -8.37 -31.65 9.49
C TYR A 155 -8.22 -30.94 10.83
N ASN A 156 -8.81 -29.75 10.94
CA ASN A 156 -9.14 -29.15 12.23
C ASN A 156 -10.51 -29.70 12.63
N PRO A 157 -10.80 -30.07 13.90
CA PRO A 157 -11.67 -31.21 14.24
C PRO A 157 -13.10 -31.21 13.67
N GLU A 158 -13.59 -30.11 13.10
CA GLU A 158 -14.89 -30.03 12.41
C GLU A 158 -14.90 -29.23 11.08
N LEU A 159 -13.78 -28.62 10.64
CA LEU A 159 -13.75 -27.80 9.43
C LEU A 159 -12.57 -28.10 8.50
N ILE A 160 -12.89 -28.14 7.20
CA ILE A 160 -11.94 -28.22 6.09
C ILE A 160 -11.08 -26.94 6.09
N THR A 161 -9.77 -27.10 6.26
CA THR A 161 -8.82 -25.99 6.17
C THR A 161 -8.72 -25.46 4.74
N LEU A 162 -8.56 -24.15 4.60
CA LEU A 162 -8.49 -23.46 3.31
C LEU A 162 -7.17 -23.80 2.59
N GLY A 163 -7.16 -23.68 1.26
CA GLY A 163 -5.95 -23.86 0.45
C GLY A 163 -4.86 -22.84 0.80
N CYS A 164 -3.59 -23.23 0.65
CA CYS A 164 -2.48 -22.31 0.90
C CYS A 164 -2.47 -21.12 -0.08
N SER A 165 -2.92 -21.34 -1.33
CA SER A 165 -3.17 -20.25 -2.29
C SER A 165 -4.30 -19.32 -1.89
N HIS A 166 -5.30 -19.79 -1.13
CA HIS A 166 -6.42 -18.98 -0.67
C HIS A 166 -5.97 -17.90 0.32
N LEU A 167 -4.92 -18.17 1.10
CA LEU A 167 -4.28 -17.18 1.96
C LEU A 167 -3.63 -16.06 1.11
N VAL A 168 -3.08 -16.40 -0.04
CA VAL A 168 -2.50 -15.45 -0.99
C VAL A 168 -3.58 -14.64 -1.71
N GLN A 169 -4.60 -15.32 -2.22
CA GLN A 169 -5.68 -14.69 -2.98
C GLN A 169 -6.60 -13.82 -2.12
N ASN A 170 -6.86 -14.18 -0.86
CA ASN A 170 -7.82 -13.44 -0.04
C ASN A 170 -7.20 -12.50 0.99
N ILE A 171 -5.89 -12.58 1.22
CA ILE A 171 -5.22 -11.66 2.13
C ILE A 171 -4.28 -10.73 1.35
N PHE A 172 -3.39 -11.27 0.51
CA PHE A 172 -2.39 -10.46 -0.19
C PHE A 172 -2.94 -9.68 -1.40
N TYR A 173 -3.78 -10.30 -2.23
CA TYR A 173 -4.35 -9.60 -3.39
C TYR A 173 -5.22 -8.40 -3.02
N PRO A 174 -6.11 -8.48 -2.00
CA PRO A 174 -6.83 -7.30 -1.50
C PRO A 174 -5.89 -6.21 -0.98
N MET A 175 -4.75 -6.57 -0.37
CA MET A 175 -3.79 -5.57 0.10
C MET A 175 -3.11 -4.82 -1.03
N GLN A 176 -2.82 -5.50 -2.15
CA GLN A 176 -2.33 -4.82 -3.35
C GLN A 176 -3.38 -3.85 -3.90
N GLN A 177 -4.66 -4.24 -3.93
CA GLN A 177 -5.75 -3.37 -4.35
C GLN A 177 -5.92 -2.16 -3.41
N ILE A 178 -5.84 -2.37 -2.10
CA ILE A 178 -5.85 -1.29 -1.10
C ILE A 178 -4.64 -0.37 -1.34
N GLY A 179 -3.45 -0.93 -1.56
CA GLY A 179 -2.23 -0.17 -1.85
C GLY A 179 -2.35 0.69 -3.11
N LEU A 180 -2.97 0.17 -4.17
CA LEU A 180 -3.26 0.90 -5.41
C LEU A 180 -4.27 2.03 -5.18
N LEU A 181 -5.33 1.75 -4.44
CA LEU A 181 -6.37 2.73 -4.11
C LEU A 181 -5.79 3.88 -3.27
N MET A 182 -4.99 3.54 -2.26
CA MET A 182 -4.27 4.51 -1.44
C MET A 182 -3.32 5.37 -2.27
N PHE A 183 -2.55 4.76 -3.17
CA PHE A 183 -1.68 5.49 -4.10
C PHE A 183 -2.47 6.49 -4.96
N ARG A 184 -3.59 6.07 -5.55
CA ARG A 184 -4.47 6.95 -6.35
C ARG A 184 -5.03 8.10 -5.52
N LEU A 185 -5.46 7.83 -4.27
CA LEU A 185 -5.96 8.86 -3.37
C LEU A 185 -4.88 9.89 -3.01
N THR A 186 -3.66 9.44 -2.72
CA THR A 186 -2.54 10.32 -2.40
C THR A 186 -2.22 11.25 -3.58
N LEU A 187 -2.14 10.73 -4.80
CA LEU A 187 -1.94 11.55 -6.00
C LEU A 187 -3.07 12.55 -6.23
N CYS A 188 -4.33 12.14 -6.04
CA CYS A 188 -5.47 13.05 -6.15
C CYS A 188 -5.38 14.20 -5.14
N LEU A 189 -4.96 13.91 -3.90
CA LEU A 189 -4.78 14.92 -2.87
C LEU A 189 -3.64 15.89 -3.20
N GLU A 190 -2.50 15.40 -3.70
CA GLU A 190 -1.40 16.24 -4.15
C GLU A 190 -1.81 17.16 -5.31
N LEU A 191 -2.60 16.66 -6.28
CA LEU A 191 -3.15 17.47 -7.37
C LEU A 191 -4.10 18.56 -6.87
N ILE A 192 -4.98 18.24 -5.92
CA ILE A 192 -5.89 19.21 -5.30
C ILE A 192 -5.10 20.30 -4.57
N ILE A 193 -4.05 19.91 -3.83
CA ILE A 193 -3.15 20.85 -3.14
C ILE A 193 -2.47 21.79 -4.14
N LEU A 194 -1.89 21.23 -5.20
CA LEU A 194 -1.26 22.01 -6.28
C LEU A 194 -2.26 22.99 -6.90
N TYR A 195 -3.48 22.52 -7.20
CA TYR A 195 -4.52 23.35 -7.81
C TYR A 195 -4.95 24.51 -6.91
N ILE A 196 -5.24 24.24 -5.63
CA ILE A 196 -5.63 25.26 -4.66
C ILE A 196 -4.50 26.30 -4.51
N TYR A 197 -3.26 25.83 -4.44
CA TYR A 197 -2.11 26.70 -4.26
C TYR A 197 -1.85 27.57 -5.50
N ALA A 198 -1.84 26.98 -6.69
CA ALA A 198 -1.68 27.68 -7.96
C ALA A 198 -2.81 28.70 -8.19
N PHE A 199 -4.06 28.34 -7.85
CA PHE A 199 -5.19 29.27 -7.92
C PHE A 199 -5.01 30.44 -6.96
N LYS A 200 -4.62 30.19 -5.71
CA LYS A 200 -4.40 31.25 -4.70
C LYS A 200 -3.31 32.21 -5.16
N VAL A 201 -2.16 31.70 -5.60
CA VAL A 201 -1.04 32.53 -6.11
C VAL A 201 -1.44 33.30 -7.37
N GLY A 202 -2.15 32.65 -8.31
CA GLY A 202 -2.62 33.32 -9.53
C GLY A 202 -3.61 34.47 -9.26
N LEU A 203 -4.43 34.34 -8.21
CA LEU A 203 -5.40 35.38 -7.83
C LEU A 203 -4.72 36.60 -7.19
N THR A 204 -3.68 36.41 -6.37
CA THR A 204 -2.89 37.52 -5.81
C THR A 204 -2.17 38.30 -6.92
N PHE A 205 -1.46 37.61 -7.81
CA PHE A 205 -0.80 38.26 -8.95
C PHE A 205 -1.78 38.95 -9.93
N GLY A 206 -2.98 38.40 -10.10
CA GLY A 206 -4.03 38.99 -10.95
C GLY A 206 -4.64 40.27 -10.37
N LEU A 207 -4.67 40.41 -9.04
CA LEU A 207 -5.16 41.60 -8.34
C LEU A 207 -4.11 42.72 -8.32
N ASP A 208 -2.83 42.41 -8.09
CA ASP A 208 -1.76 43.43 -8.10
C ASP A 208 -1.54 44.05 -9.49
N ARG A 209 -1.79 43.29 -10.56
CA ARG A 209 -1.74 43.81 -11.94
C ARG A 209 -2.87 44.79 -12.27
N LYS A 210 -4.00 44.75 -11.56
CA LYS A 210 -5.11 45.68 -11.74
C LYS A 210 -4.98 46.95 -10.88
N ALA A 211 -4.20 46.92 -9.81
CA ALA A 211 -3.95 48.08 -8.95
C ALA A 211 -2.84 49.02 -9.50
N SER A 212 -2.12 48.59 -10.55
CA SER A 212 -0.98 49.28 -11.15
C SER A 212 -1.27 49.91 -12.53
N THR A 213 -2.52 49.89 -12.98
CA THR A 213 -3.04 50.59 -14.17
C THR A 213 -4.13 51.57 -13.77
#